data_AF-A0A6L4AUW4-F1
#
_entry.id   AF-A0A6L4AUW4-F1
#
_cell.length_a   1.000
_cell.length_b   1.000
_cell.length_c   1.000
_cell.angle_alpha   90.00
_cell.angle_beta   90.00
_cell.angle_gamma   90.00
#
_symmetry.space_group_name_H-M   'P 1'
#
loop_
_entity.id
_entity.type
_entity.pdbx_description
1 polymer ?
#
loop_
_entity_poly.entity_id
_entity_poly.type
_entity_poly.pdbx_seq_one_letter_code
_entity_poly.pdbx_strand_id
1 'polypeptide(L)'
;MQIVLMRHGKPEIDKHLRLNAMEFGAWVEKYNAAAIDAECKPPQAAIEQAKQSTFIVCSNLTRSLESAKTIGIGRLGLSDPMFREMEMPHAEWHFPKLSVLAWSVIFRLAWAFGYSAGVESFKAAKERARNCAEHLASLASVHGTVLFVGHGSLNWFIAKNLKKMGWLCAGKPPRRYWEFSVYHILAA
;
A
#
# COMPACT_ATOMS: atom_id res chain seq x y z
N MET A 1 -18.25 7.77 10.89
CA MET A 1 -16.98 8.06 10.20
C MET A 1 -16.66 6.93 9.22
N GLN A 2 -15.90 7.20 8.16
CA GLN A 2 -15.54 6.22 7.14
C GLN A 2 -14.04 6.30 6.78
N ILE A 3 -13.41 5.15 6.58
CA ILE A 3 -12.08 5.02 6.00
C ILE A 3 -12.18 4.09 4.80
N VAL A 4 -11.82 4.59 3.62
CA VAL A 4 -11.71 3.80 2.39
C VAL A 4 -10.24 3.42 2.21
N LEU A 5 -9.93 2.13 2.29
CA LEU A 5 -8.61 1.63 1.90
C LEU A 5 -8.68 1.21 0.43
N MET A 6 -7.90 1.84 -0.42
CA MET A 6 -7.79 1.51 -1.85
C MET A 6 -6.37 1.06 -2.17
N ARG A 7 -6.22 0.06 -3.03
CA ARG A 7 -4.91 -0.27 -3.59
C ARG A 7 -4.66 0.57 -4.83
N HIS A 8 -3.46 1.16 -4.94
CA HIS A 8 -3.02 1.91 -6.11
C HIS A 8 -3.23 1.13 -7.43
N GLY A 9 -3.18 1.84 -8.56
CA GLY A 9 -3.24 1.26 -9.91
C GLY A 9 -2.06 0.34 -10.22
N LYS A 10 -2.21 -0.49 -11.25
CA LYS A 10 -1.16 -1.45 -11.62
C LYS A 10 0.13 -0.69 -11.97
N PRO A 11 1.26 -0.93 -11.29
CA PRO A 11 2.51 -0.27 -11.64
C PRO A 11 3.07 -0.82 -12.96
N GLU A 12 3.67 0.07 -13.74
CA GLU A 12 4.32 -0.24 -15.02
C GLU A 12 5.72 -0.82 -14.76
N ILE A 13 5.77 -2.13 -14.52
CA ILE A 13 7.02 -2.86 -14.35
C ILE A 13 6.86 -4.31 -14.77
N ASP A 14 7.92 -4.90 -15.34
CA ASP A 14 7.96 -6.33 -15.62
C ASP A 14 8.18 -7.15 -14.33
N LYS A 15 7.31 -8.13 -14.10
CA LYS A 15 7.35 -9.05 -12.95
C LYS A 15 7.72 -10.48 -13.34
N HIS A 16 7.92 -10.75 -14.63
CA HIS A 16 8.18 -12.08 -15.17
C HIS A 16 9.67 -12.36 -15.34
N LEU A 17 10.53 -11.43 -14.91
CA LEU A 17 11.97 -11.56 -14.93
C LEU A 17 12.48 -12.68 -14.01
N ARG A 18 13.61 -13.27 -14.42
CA ARG A 18 14.43 -14.14 -13.57
C ARG A 18 15.72 -13.42 -13.22
N LEU A 19 15.90 -13.16 -11.93
CA LEU A 19 16.94 -12.30 -11.39
C LEU A 19 17.74 -13.06 -10.32
N ASN A 20 19.01 -12.72 -10.11
CA ASN A 20 19.70 -13.04 -8.87
C ASN A 20 19.29 -12.07 -7.74
N ALA A 21 19.82 -12.24 -6.52
CA ALA A 21 19.39 -11.42 -5.39
C ALA A 21 19.78 -9.94 -5.53
N MET A 22 20.98 -9.66 -6.07
CA MET A 22 21.41 -8.28 -6.33
C MET A 22 20.52 -7.62 -7.40
N GLU A 23 20.29 -8.31 -8.52
CA GLU A 23 19.40 -7.86 -9.59
C GLU A 23 17.96 -7.66 -9.08
N PHE A 24 17.50 -8.50 -8.14
CA PHE A 24 16.21 -8.34 -7.47
C PHE A 24 16.16 -7.07 -6.60
N GLY A 25 17.24 -6.73 -5.88
CA GLY A 25 17.36 -5.46 -5.16
C GLY A 25 17.21 -4.25 -6.09
N ALA A 26 17.95 -4.24 -7.20
CA ALA A 26 17.82 -3.19 -8.22
C ALA A 26 16.41 -3.14 -8.83
N TRP A 27 15.74 -4.28 -8.96
CA TRP A 27 14.35 -4.35 -9.40
C TRP A 27 13.37 -3.77 -8.36
N VAL A 28 13.59 -3.99 -7.06
CA VAL A 28 12.78 -3.40 -5.97
C VAL A 28 12.88 -1.86 -6.01
N GLU A 29 14.06 -1.30 -6.24
CA GLU A 29 14.23 0.15 -6.37
C GLU A 29 13.46 0.70 -7.57
N LYS A 30 13.56 0.04 -8.73
CA LYS A 30 12.75 0.37 -9.91
C LYS A 30 11.26 0.26 -9.63
N TYR A 31 10.82 -0.76 -8.90
CA TYR A 31 9.42 -0.93 -8.50
C TYR A 31 8.91 0.20 -7.59
N ASN A 32 9.77 0.69 -6.69
CA ASN A 32 9.44 1.82 -5.82
C ASN A 32 9.30 3.14 -6.59
N ALA A 33 10.10 3.32 -7.63
CA ALA A 33 10.03 4.48 -8.52
C ALA A 33 8.94 4.39 -9.60
N ALA A 34 8.42 3.18 -9.88
CA ALA A 34 7.50 2.94 -10.99
C ALA A 34 6.21 3.77 -10.92
N ALA A 35 5.83 4.31 -12.08
CA ALA A 35 4.55 4.91 -12.38
C ALA A 35 3.44 3.83 -12.51
N ILE A 36 2.20 4.24 -12.69
CA ILE A 36 1.10 3.33 -13.04
C ILE A 36 0.94 3.14 -14.55
N ASP A 37 0.55 1.93 -14.93
CA ASP A 37 0.12 1.54 -16.27
C ASP A 37 -1.15 2.31 -16.64
N ALA A 38 -1.01 3.27 -17.56
CA ALA A 38 -2.07 4.19 -17.95
C ALA A 38 -3.25 3.51 -18.67
N GLU A 39 -3.03 2.31 -19.24
CA GLU A 39 -4.06 1.50 -19.89
C GLU A 39 -4.93 0.78 -18.86
N CYS A 40 -4.37 0.48 -17.69
CA CYS A 40 -5.11 -0.10 -16.58
C CYS A 40 -5.91 0.96 -15.81
N LYS A 41 -7.03 1.41 -16.39
CA LYS A 41 -7.92 2.42 -15.78
C LYS A 41 -8.59 1.94 -14.49
N PRO A 42 -8.90 2.85 -13.55
CA PRO A 42 -9.72 2.53 -12.39
C PRO A 42 -11.15 2.17 -12.82
N PRO A 43 -11.78 1.17 -12.20
CA PRO A 43 -13.19 0.87 -12.44
C PRO A 43 -14.07 2.01 -11.91
N GLN A 44 -15.23 2.19 -12.54
CA GLN A 44 -16.17 3.26 -12.22
C GLN A 44 -16.54 3.32 -10.72
N ALA A 45 -16.73 2.16 -10.09
CA ALA A 45 -17.01 2.07 -8.65
C ALA A 45 -15.89 2.67 -7.77
N ALA A 46 -14.62 2.53 -8.16
CA ALA A 46 -13.50 3.11 -7.42
C ALA A 46 -13.49 4.65 -7.55
N ILE A 47 -13.83 5.16 -8.73
CA ILE A 47 -13.97 6.60 -8.99
C ILE A 47 -15.11 7.18 -8.15
N GLU A 48 -16.27 6.53 -8.16
CA GLU A 48 -17.44 6.96 -7.40
C GLU A 48 -17.17 6.96 -5.89
N GLN A 49 -16.53 5.91 -5.37
CA GLN A 49 -16.15 5.85 -3.96
C GLN A 49 -15.16 6.96 -3.59
N ALA A 50 -14.20 7.26 -4.46
CA ALA A 50 -13.23 8.33 -4.20
C ALA A 50 -13.88 9.72 -4.20
N LYS A 51 -14.86 9.97 -5.07
CA LYS A 51 -15.63 11.23 -5.08
C LYS A 51 -16.42 11.47 -3.80
N GLN A 52 -16.81 10.41 -3.08
CA GLN A 52 -17.50 10.51 -1.79
C GLN A 52 -16.54 10.83 -0.63
N SER A 53 -15.23 10.83 -0.87
CA SER A 53 -14.23 11.04 0.16
C SER A 53 -13.87 12.52 0.28
N THR A 54 -13.79 13.02 1.51
CA THR A 54 -13.56 14.44 1.81
C THR A 54 -12.08 14.74 2.04
N PHE A 55 -11.31 13.74 2.46
CA PHE A 55 -9.88 13.86 2.70
C PHE A 55 -9.10 12.69 2.11
N ILE A 56 -8.04 13.00 1.38
CA ILE A 56 -7.28 12.01 0.61
C ILE A 56 -5.87 11.89 1.15
N VAL A 57 -5.49 10.67 1.46
CA VAL A 57 -4.16 10.29 1.96
C VAL A 57 -3.47 9.41 0.92
N CYS A 58 -2.22 9.72 0.63
CA CYS A 58 -1.33 8.92 -0.20
C CYS A 58 -0.04 8.60 0.55
N SER A 59 0.65 7.58 0.07
CA SER A 59 2.08 7.44 0.37
C SER A 59 2.89 8.39 -0.52
N ASN A 60 4.18 8.53 -0.19
CA ASN A 60 5.13 9.27 -1.01
C ASN A 60 5.54 8.56 -2.33
N LEU A 61 5.12 7.31 -2.57
CA LEU A 61 5.52 6.55 -3.76
C LEU A 61 4.74 6.99 -5.01
N THR A 62 5.43 7.12 -6.15
CA THR A 62 4.88 7.62 -7.43
C THR A 62 3.55 7.00 -7.79
N ARG A 63 3.47 5.67 -7.82
CA ARG A 63 2.24 4.93 -8.14
C ARG A 63 1.03 5.27 -7.24
N SER A 64 1.23 5.63 -5.97
CA SER A 64 0.16 6.03 -5.06
C SER A 64 -0.37 7.41 -5.42
N LEU A 65 0.53 8.37 -5.65
CA LEU A 65 0.21 9.74 -6.02
C LEU A 65 -0.45 9.82 -7.40
N GLU A 66 0.08 9.11 -8.38
CA GLU A 66 -0.51 9.05 -9.73
C GLU A 66 -1.90 8.40 -9.70
N SER A 67 -2.09 7.35 -8.89
CA SER A 67 -3.40 6.71 -8.75
C SER A 67 -4.46 7.68 -8.23
N ALA A 68 -4.11 8.52 -7.25
CA ALA A 68 -5.00 9.56 -6.76
C ALA A 68 -5.36 10.56 -7.87
N LYS A 69 -4.37 11.02 -8.65
CA LYS A 69 -4.61 11.92 -9.79
C LYS A 69 -5.53 11.27 -10.83
N THR A 70 -5.27 10.03 -11.22
CA THR A 70 -6.03 9.30 -12.24
C THR A 70 -7.48 9.03 -11.85
N ILE A 71 -7.76 8.86 -10.56
CA ILE A 71 -9.14 8.71 -10.05
C ILE A 71 -9.93 10.04 -10.06
N GLY A 72 -9.29 11.16 -10.42
CA GLY A 72 -9.93 12.47 -10.53
C GLY A 72 -9.93 13.25 -9.22
N ILE A 73 -8.97 12.98 -8.34
CA ILE A 73 -8.82 13.70 -7.07
C ILE A 73 -8.19 15.06 -7.34
N GLY A 74 -8.99 16.12 -7.18
CA GLY A 74 -8.55 17.51 -7.42
C GLY A 74 -7.70 18.11 -6.30
N ARG A 75 -7.77 17.58 -5.07
CA ARG A 75 -6.99 18.08 -3.92
C ARG A 75 -6.50 16.94 -3.04
N LEU A 76 -5.18 16.77 -2.98
CA LEU A 76 -4.53 15.84 -2.05
C LEU A 76 -4.52 16.46 -0.64
N GLY A 77 -4.94 15.69 0.36
CA GLY A 77 -4.94 16.13 1.75
C GLY A 77 -3.59 15.92 2.42
N LEU A 78 -3.06 14.68 2.34
CA LEU A 78 -1.80 14.30 2.94
C LEU A 78 -1.03 13.33 2.03
N SER A 79 0.28 13.52 1.92
CA SER A 79 1.21 12.53 1.39
C SER A 79 2.38 12.41 2.34
N ASP A 80 2.61 11.21 2.87
CA ASP A 80 3.64 10.99 3.89
C ASP A 80 4.35 9.62 3.70
N PRO A 81 5.70 9.57 3.82
CA PRO A 81 6.46 8.32 3.81
C PRO A 81 6.01 7.27 4.84
N MET A 82 5.37 7.67 5.94
CA MET A 82 4.82 6.71 6.92
C MET A 82 3.85 5.72 6.27
N PHE A 83 3.19 6.11 5.17
CA PHE A 83 2.24 5.28 4.42
C PHE A 83 2.85 4.50 3.25
N ARG A 84 4.18 4.46 3.10
CA ARG A 84 4.86 3.66 2.08
C ARG A 84 4.62 2.16 2.27
N GLU A 85 4.71 1.39 1.18
CA GLU A 85 4.57 -0.08 1.24
C GLU A 85 5.58 -0.68 2.22
N MET A 86 5.27 -1.87 2.73
CA MET A 86 6.21 -2.63 3.54
C MET A 86 7.47 -2.97 2.76
N GLU A 87 8.60 -2.86 3.44
CA GLU A 87 9.92 -3.09 2.86
C GLU A 87 10.08 -4.48 2.23
N MET A 88 11.05 -4.55 1.33
CA MET A 88 11.51 -5.80 0.76
C MET A 88 13.04 -5.84 0.92
N PRO A 89 13.56 -6.53 1.94
CA PRO A 89 15.00 -6.72 2.04
C PRO A 89 15.47 -7.57 0.86
N HIS A 90 16.75 -7.47 0.55
CA HIS A 90 17.40 -8.26 -0.47
C HIS A 90 18.87 -8.50 -0.09
N ALA A 91 19.51 -9.41 -0.78
CA ALA A 91 20.92 -9.75 -0.59
C ALA A 91 21.74 -9.37 -1.82
N GLU A 92 23.06 -9.25 -1.65
CA GLU A 92 23.98 -8.78 -2.70
C GLU A 92 24.71 -9.92 -3.43
N TRP A 93 24.14 -11.13 -3.45
CA TRP A 93 24.76 -12.26 -4.17
C TRP A 93 24.24 -12.42 -5.60
N HIS A 94 25.04 -13.10 -6.43
CA HIS A 94 24.83 -13.20 -7.87
C HIS A 94 24.18 -14.53 -8.34
N PHE A 95 23.86 -15.45 -7.42
CA PHE A 95 23.25 -16.76 -7.72
C PHE A 95 22.37 -17.22 -6.55
N PRO A 96 21.26 -17.97 -6.76
CA PRO A 96 20.69 -18.44 -8.02
C PRO A 96 19.83 -17.39 -8.75
N LYS A 97 19.43 -17.65 -10.00
CA LYS A 97 18.43 -16.84 -10.71
C LYS A 97 17.02 -17.41 -10.53
N LEU A 98 16.19 -16.71 -9.77
CA LEU A 98 14.80 -17.06 -9.47
C LEU A 98 13.83 -16.00 -10.01
N SER A 99 12.55 -16.34 -10.09
CA SER A 99 11.53 -15.37 -10.48
C SER A 99 11.38 -14.27 -9.43
N VAL A 100 10.96 -13.07 -9.85
CA VAL A 100 10.62 -11.96 -8.94
C VAL A 100 9.65 -12.41 -7.83
N LEU A 101 8.66 -13.24 -8.18
CA LEU A 101 7.72 -13.79 -7.22
C LEU A 101 8.41 -14.69 -6.17
N ALA A 102 9.29 -15.60 -6.60
CA ALA A 102 10.02 -16.46 -5.69
C ALA A 102 10.91 -15.65 -4.73
N TRP A 103 11.66 -14.66 -5.25
CA TRP A 103 12.45 -13.77 -4.40
C TRP A 103 11.60 -12.97 -3.42
N SER A 104 10.46 -12.44 -3.89
CA SER A 104 9.53 -11.71 -3.02
C SER A 104 9.04 -12.58 -1.86
N VAL A 105 8.77 -13.86 -2.09
CA VAL A 105 8.36 -14.79 -1.02
C VAL A 105 9.52 -15.09 -0.08
N ILE A 106 10.69 -15.45 -0.62
CA ILE A 106 11.89 -15.80 0.18
C ILE A 106 12.27 -14.64 1.11
N PHE A 107 12.40 -13.43 0.56
CA PHE A 107 12.83 -12.28 1.37
C PHE A 107 11.74 -11.81 2.34
N ARG A 108 10.45 -11.97 2.01
CA ARG A 108 9.38 -11.70 2.99
C ARG A 108 9.40 -12.68 4.16
N LEU A 109 9.70 -13.94 3.92
CA LEU A 109 9.89 -14.93 5.00
C LEU A 109 11.12 -14.60 5.82
N ALA A 110 12.27 -14.38 5.18
CA ALA A 110 13.50 -13.99 5.86
C ALA A 110 13.30 -12.73 6.73
N TRP A 111 12.59 -11.73 6.21
CA TRP A 111 12.24 -10.51 6.93
C TRP A 111 11.38 -10.77 8.15
N ALA A 112 10.37 -11.64 8.03
CA ALA A 112 9.53 -12.05 9.15
C ALA A 112 10.34 -12.77 10.25
N PHE A 113 11.43 -13.45 9.88
CA PHE A 113 12.38 -14.09 10.80
C PHE A 113 13.54 -13.18 11.24
N GLY A 114 13.53 -11.89 10.87
CA GLY A 114 14.45 -10.88 11.40
C GLY A 114 15.51 -10.36 10.43
N TYR A 115 15.58 -10.87 9.19
CA TYR A 115 16.50 -10.35 8.19
C TYR A 115 16.06 -8.97 7.67
N SER A 116 16.75 -7.90 8.04
CA SER A 116 16.38 -6.52 7.65
C SER A 116 17.56 -5.75 7.07
N ALA A 117 18.30 -6.37 6.14
CA ALA A 117 19.47 -5.73 5.52
C ALA A 117 19.08 -4.40 4.85
N GLY A 118 19.57 -3.28 5.40
CA GLY A 118 19.38 -1.93 4.86
C GLY A 118 17.96 -1.38 4.92
N VAL A 119 17.01 -2.08 5.55
CA VAL A 119 15.59 -1.71 5.56
C VAL A 119 14.99 -1.79 6.96
N GLU A 120 13.80 -1.21 7.14
CA GLU A 120 13.09 -1.30 8.41
C GLU A 120 12.83 -2.77 8.81
N SER A 121 12.88 -3.09 10.10
CA SER A 121 12.57 -4.46 10.57
C SER A 121 11.08 -4.78 10.43
N PHE A 122 10.73 -6.06 10.35
CA PHE A 122 9.32 -6.48 10.28
C PHE A 122 8.51 -6.01 11.51
N LYS A 123 9.13 -6.01 12.69
CA LYS A 123 8.52 -5.49 13.92
C LYS A 123 8.23 -3.98 13.79
N ALA A 124 9.20 -3.21 13.32
CA ALA A 124 9.04 -1.77 13.11
C ALA A 124 7.97 -1.46 12.04
N ALA A 125 7.93 -2.22 10.94
CA ALA A 125 6.91 -2.06 9.89
C ALA A 125 5.50 -2.32 10.40
N LYS A 126 5.31 -3.34 11.25
CA LYS A 126 4.02 -3.63 11.88
C LYS A 126 3.57 -2.50 12.81
N GLU A 127 4.51 -1.94 13.55
CA GLU A 127 4.27 -0.80 14.43
C GLU A 127 3.89 0.45 13.62
N ARG A 128 4.64 0.73 12.55
CA ARG A 128 4.31 1.79 11.59
C ARG A 128 2.91 1.60 11.01
N ALA A 129 2.52 0.38 10.65
CA ALA A 129 1.19 0.09 10.13
C ALA A 129 0.07 0.27 11.19
N ARG A 130 0.38 0.10 12.48
CA ARG A 130 -0.54 0.45 13.58
C ARG A 130 -0.73 1.97 13.64
N ASN A 131 0.37 2.72 13.63
CA ASN A 131 0.35 4.18 13.65
C ASN A 131 -0.38 4.76 12.43
N CYS A 132 -0.25 4.12 11.25
CA CYS A 132 -1.01 4.50 10.06
C CYS A 132 -2.53 4.34 10.27
N ALA A 133 -2.97 3.24 10.88
CA ALA A 133 -4.39 3.02 11.15
C ALA A 133 -4.96 4.04 12.15
N GLU A 134 -4.19 4.35 13.19
CA GLU A 134 -4.53 5.39 14.17
C GLU A 134 -4.60 6.77 13.54
N HIS A 135 -3.64 7.11 12.68
CA HIS A 135 -3.63 8.38 11.98
C HIS A 135 -4.82 8.51 11.01
N LEU A 136 -5.15 7.45 10.25
CA LEU A 136 -6.34 7.45 9.39
C LEU A 136 -7.63 7.60 10.20
N ALA A 137 -7.73 6.98 11.38
CA ALA A 137 -8.87 7.13 12.27
C ALA A 137 -9.00 8.56 12.81
N SER A 138 -7.88 9.20 13.19
CA SER A 138 -7.83 10.60 13.60
C SER A 138 -8.27 11.54 12.46
N LEU A 139 -7.77 11.31 11.24
CA LEU A 139 -8.21 12.09 10.08
C LEU A 139 -9.71 11.89 9.81
N ALA A 140 -10.24 10.68 10.01
CA ALA A 140 -11.65 10.39 9.80
C ALA A 140 -12.57 11.02 10.85
N SER A 141 -12.08 11.27 12.08
CA SER A 141 -12.85 12.02 13.08
C SER A 141 -12.94 13.51 12.77
N VAL A 142 -11.93 14.07 12.11
CA VAL A 142 -11.93 15.48 11.68
C VAL A 142 -12.69 15.68 10.37
N HIS A 143 -12.48 14.79 9.39
CA HIS A 143 -12.96 15.00 8.02
C HIS A 143 -14.18 14.14 7.62
N GLY A 144 -14.57 13.17 8.44
CA GLY A 144 -15.71 12.29 8.18
C GLY A 144 -15.36 11.06 7.31
N THR A 145 -14.98 11.28 6.04
CA THR A 145 -14.66 10.20 5.08
C THR A 145 -13.25 10.37 4.52
N VAL A 146 -12.34 9.48 4.90
CA VAL A 146 -10.94 9.50 4.45
C VAL A 146 -10.70 8.39 3.43
N LEU A 147 -10.15 8.74 2.27
CA LEU A 147 -9.60 7.78 1.32
C LEU A 147 -8.10 7.65 1.52
N PHE A 148 -7.62 6.43 1.70
CA PHE A 148 -6.21 6.09 1.61
C PHE A 148 -5.92 5.32 0.32
N VAL A 149 -5.12 5.92 -0.57
CA VAL A 149 -4.58 5.26 -1.77
C VAL A 149 -3.25 4.60 -1.41
N GLY A 150 -3.33 3.35 -0.97
CA GLY A 150 -2.23 2.60 -0.38
C GLY A 150 -1.73 1.42 -1.19
N HIS A 151 -1.08 0.51 -0.48
CA HIS A 151 -0.35 -0.63 -1.05
C HIS A 151 -0.88 -1.95 -0.50
N GLY A 152 -0.53 -3.06 -1.16
CA GLY A 152 -1.10 -4.37 -0.84
C GLY A 152 -0.81 -4.83 0.60
N SER A 153 0.47 -4.83 1.00
CA SER A 153 0.84 -5.35 2.33
C SER A 153 0.43 -4.37 3.43
N LEU A 154 0.73 -3.09 3.24
CA LEU A 154 0.35 -2.07 4.21
C LEU A 154 -1.17 -2.03 4.45
N ASN A 155 -2.00 -2.07 3.40
CA ASN A 155 -3.46 -2.08 3.54
C ASN A 155 -3.94 -3.29 4.36
N TRP A 156 -3.30 -4.45 4.21
CA TRP A 156 -3.64 -5.64 4.99
C TRP A 156 -3.38 -5.42 6.50
N PHE A 157 -2.24 -4.82 6.86
CA PHE A 157 -1.93 -4.54 8.26
C PHE A 157 -2.79 -3.40 8.83
N ILE A 158 -3.01 -2.33 8.07
CA ILE A 158 -3.91 -1.23 8.48
C ILE A 158 -5.31 -1.78 8.74
N ALA A 159 -5.87 -2.56 7.81
CA ALA A 159 -7.17 -3.18 7.97
C ALA A 159 -7.27 -4.04 9.25
N LYS A 160 -6.21 -4.81 9.56
CA LYS A 160 -6.16 -5.61 10.79
C LYS A 160 -6.20 -4.73 12.03
N ASN A 161 -5.48 -3.61 12.05
CA ASN A 161 -5.48 -2.68 13.17
C ASN A 161 -6.81 -1.91 13.28
N LEU A 162 -7.40 -1.44 12.17
CA LEU A 162 -8.73 -0.83 12.16
C LEU A 162 -9.78 -1.76 12.77
N LYS A 163 -9.80 -3.04 12.39
CA LYS A 163 -10.72 -4.02 12.99
C LYS A 163 -10.53 -4.18 14.50
N LYS A 164 -9.27 -4.17 14.99
CA LYS A 164 -8.98 -4.18 16.43
C LYS A 164 -9.44 -2.92 17.15
N MET A 165 -9.45 -1.79 16.46
CA MET A 165 -9.97 -0.51 16.95
C MET A 165 -11.51 -0.42 16.85
N GLY A 166 -12.21 -1.49 16.48
CA GLY A 166 -13.68 -1.53 16.42
C GLY A 166 -14.29 -1.09 15.08
N TRP A 167 -13.48 -0.84 14.05
CA TRP A 167 -14.01 -0.51 12.73
C TRP A 167 -14.61 -1.75 12.04
N LEU A 168 -15.80 -1.59 11.49
CA LEU A 168 -16.55 -2.63 10.80
C LEU A 168 -16.34 -2.53 9.30
N CYS A 169 -16.17 -3.68 8.64
CA CYS A 169 -16.08 -3.78 7.18
C CYS A 169 -16.65 -5.12 6.74
N ALA A 170 -17.59 -5.08 5.78
CA ALA A 170 -18.18 -6.29 5.20
C ALA A 170 -17.19 -7.09 4.33
N GLY A 171 -16.12 -6.44 3.86
CA GLY A 171 -15.16 -7.00 2.91
C GLY A 171 -13.84 -7.48 3.53
N LYS A 172 -13.00 -8.03 2.66
CA LYS A 172 -11.58 -8.29 2.91
C LYS A 172 -10.77 -7.05 2.47
N PRO A 173 -9.56 -6.83 3.01
CA PRO A 173 -8.69 -5.75 2.54
C PRO A 173 -8.44 -5.86 1.03
N PRO A 174 -8.26 -4.74 0.32
CA PRO A 174 -8.12 -4.73 -1.13
C PRO A 174 -6.88 -5.49 -1.57
N ARG A 175 -7.05 -6.43 -2.51
CA ARG A 175 -5.98 -7.30 -3.02
C ARG A 175 -5.63 -6.98 -4.46
N ARG A 176 -6.58 -6.64 -5.31
CA ARG A 176 -6.35 -6.29 -6.72
C ARG A 176 -6.05 -4.80 -6.85
N TYR A 177 -5.39 -4.41 -7.93
CA TYR A 177 -5.21 -3.00 -8.24
C TYR A 177 -6.57 -2.31 -8.40
N TRP A 178 -6.69 -1.08 -7.91
CA TRP A 178 -7.93 -0.31 -7.86
C TRP A 178 -9.07 -0.88 -7.00
N GLU A 179 -8.87 -2.05 -6.39
CA GLU A 179 -9.83 -2.57 -5.42
C GLU A 179 -9.80 -1.69 -4.16
N PHE A 180 -10.96 -1.54 -3.54
CA PHE A 180 -11.11 -0.80 -2.31
C PHE A 180 -11.99 -1.53 -1.30
N SER A 181 -11.91 -1.10 -0.05
CA SER A 181 -12.78 -1.58 1.02
C SER A 181 -13.10 -0.43 1.95
N VAL A 182 -14.37 -0.36 2.35
CA VAL A 182 -14.86 0.71 3.22
C VAL A 182 -14.99 0.19 4.65
N TYR A 183 -14.39 0.92 5.58
CA TYR A 183 -14.44 0.68 7.01
C TYR A 183 -15.30 1.78 7.63
N HIS A 184 -16.22 1.38 8.50
CA HIS A 184 -17.15 2.27 9.16
C HIS A 184 -17.04 2.12 10.68
N ILE A 185 -17.21 3.22 11.38
CA ILE A 185 -17.43 3.23 12.82
C ILE A 185 -18.42 4.34 13.15
N LEU A 186 -19.27 4.09 14.14
CA LEU A 186 -20.19 5.10 14.64
C LEU A 186 -19.37 6.26 15.24
N ALA A 187 -19.79 7.49 14.96
CA ALA A 187 -19.26 8.62 15.71
C ALA A 187 -19.76 8.46 17.16
N ALA A 188 -18.83 8.53 18.11
CA ALA A 188 -19.16 8.57 19.53
C ALA A 188 -19.76 9.93 19.89
#